data_AF-A0A552J3A0-F1
#
_entry.id   AF-A0A552J3A0-F1
#
_cell.length_a   1.000
_cell.length_b   1.000
_cell.length_c   1.000
_cell.angle_alpha   90.00
_cell.angle_beta   90.00
_cell.angle_gamma   90.00
#
_symmetry.space_group_name_H-M   'P 1'
#
loop_
_entity.id
_entity.type
_entity.pdbx_description
1 polymer ?
#
loop_
_entity_poly.entity_id
_entity_poly.type
_entity_poly.pdbx_seq_one_letter_code
_entity_poly.pdbx_strand_id
1 'polypeptide(L)' 'MSAITFSTAPTAYSIRMIKDEVRQMVEQGVVSRHQPIYTLCQFIPPREWVCVECELERCDYLLRDQIGDLIASESWDND' A
#
# COMPACT_ATOMS: atom_id res chain seq x y z
N MET A 1 -13.10 15.27 -16.71
CA MET A 1 -13.24 14.24 -15.66
C MET A 1 -12.61 12.98 -16.20
N SER A 2 -11.31 12.78 -15.97
CA SER A 2 -10.60 11.65 -16.56
C SER A 2 -10.81 10.43 -15.69
N ALA A 3 -11.60 9.48 -16.19
CA ALA A 3 -11.71 8.16 -15.60
C ALA A 3 -10.36 7.46 -15.80
N ILE A 4 -9.68 7.17 -14.70
CA ILE A 4 -8.53 6.27 -14.68
C ILE A 4 -9.04 4.87 -15.05
N THR A 5 -8.82 4.47 -16.30
CA THR A 5 -9.13 3.12 -16.77
C THR A 5 -8.02 2.18 -16.28
N PHE A 6 -8.33 1.38 -15.26
CA PHE A 6 -7.47 0.28 -14.83
C PHE A 6 -7.54 -0.84 -15.88
N SER A 7 -6.41 -1.07 -16.54
CA SER A 7 -6.27 -2.14 -17.55
C SER A 7 -6.37 -3.50 -16.88
N THR A 8 -7.23 -4.37 -17.41
CA THR A 8 -7.46 -5.77 -17.00
C THR A 8 -6.25 -6.66 -17.33
N ALA A 9 -5.11 -6.41 -16.70
CA ALA A 9 -4.14 -7.45 -16.39
C ALA A 9 -4.35 -7.84 -14.92
N PRO A 10 -4.04 -9.07 -14.48
CA PRO A 10 -3.84 -9.32 -13.08
C PRO A 10 -2.65 -8.45 -12.65
N THR A 11 -2.93 -7.23 -12.20
CA THR A 11 -1.98 -6.34 -11.56
C THR A 11 -1.56 -7.05 -10.29
N ALA A 12 -0.54 -7.90 -10.40
CA ALA A 12 0.14 -8.48 -9.27
C ALA A 12 0.73 -7.30 -8.49
N TYR A 13 0.03 -6.90 -7.43
CA TYR A 13 0.43 -5.82 -6.55
C TYR A 13 1.75 -6.20 -5.88
N SER A 14 2.87 -5.81 -6.49
CA SER A 14 4.16 -6.04 -5.83
C SER A 14 4.24 -5.17 -4.58
N ILE A 15 4.91 -5.66 -3.54
CA ILE A 15 5.10 -4.87 -2.30
C ILE A 15 5.67 -3.47 -2.55
N ARG A 16 6.54 -3.30 -3.56
CA ARG A 16 7.07 -2.00 -3.98
C ARG A 16 5.98 -1.05 -4.47
N MET A 17 5.03 -1.55 -5.27
CA MET A 17 3.90 -0.76 -5.75
C MET A 17 2.99 -0.35 -4.59
N ILE A 18 2.72 -1.27 -3.66
CA ILE A 18 1.94 -0.99 -2.45
C ILE A 18 2.64 0.12 -1.63
N LYS A 19 3.96 0.02 -1.42
CA LYS A 19 4.74 1.04 -0.69
C LYS A 19 4.72 2.40 -1.37
N ASP A 20 4.82 2.46 -2.70
CA ASP A 20 4.78 3.72 -3.45
C ASP A 20 3.40 4.41 -3.35
N GLU A 21 2.32 3.65 -3.56
CA GLU A 21 0.95 4.16 -3.43
C GLU A 21 0.69 4.69 -2.01
N VAL A 22 1.08 3.92 -0.99
CA VAL A 22 0.92 4.31 0.41
C VAL A 22 1.75 5.55 0.74
N ARG A 23 2.97 5.67 0.19
CA ARG A 23 3.80 6.88 0.32
C ARG A 23 3.08 8.09 -0.25
N GLN A 24 2.54 7.99 -1.46
CA GLN A 24 1.77 9.07 -2.07
C GLN A 24 0.54 9.45 -1.23
N MET A 25 -0.18 8.48 -0.66
CA MET A 25 -1.32 8.75 0.21
C MET A 25 -0.92 9.49 1.49
N VAL A 26 0.25 9.17 2.06
CA VAL A 26 0.80 9.90 3.21
C VAL A 26 1.20 11.32 2.81
N GLU A 27 1.88 11.50 1.68
CA GLU A 27 2.29 12.82 1.18
C GLU A 27 1.10 13.72 0.84
N GLN A 28 0.02 13.14 0.33
CA GLN A 28 -1.24 13.85 0.05
C GLN A 28 -2.06 14.13 1.32
N GLY A 29 -1.66 13.59 2.49
CA GLY A 29 -2.39 13.72 3.75
C GLY A 29 -3.69 12.92 3.82
N VAL A 30 -3.86 11.93 2.94
CA VAL A 30 -5.04 11.03 2.92
C VAL A 30 -4.97 10.05 4.09
N VAL A 31 -3.78 9.53 4.38
CA VAL A 31 -3.50 8.65 5.53
C VAL A 31 -2.31 9.16 6.32
N SER A 32 -2.22 8.77 7.59
CA SER A 32 -1.09 9.10 8.46
C SER A 32 -0.18 7.90 8.64
N ARG A 33 1.13 8.12 8.69
CA ARG A 33 2.14 7.08 9.00
C ARG A 33 1.91 6.35 10.33
N HIS A 34 1.16 6.93 11.26
CA HIS A 34 0.84 6.29 12.56
C HIS A 34 -0.44 5.46 12.53
N GLN A 35 -1.21 5.53 11.43
CA GLN A 35 -2.40 4.71 11.27
C GLN A 35 -2.02 3.27 10.94
N PRO A 36 -2.86 2.30 11.32
CA PRO A 36 -2.64 0.90 10.99
C PRO A 36 -2.86 0.64 9.49
N ILE A 37 -2.11 -0.31 8.92
CA ILE A 37 -2.15 -0.70 7.51
C ILE A 37 -3.58 -1.06 7.04
N TYR A 38 -4.41 -1.68 7.90
CA TYR A 38 -5.80 -2.02 7.54
C TYR A 38 -6.64 -0.79 7.13
N THR A 39 -6.24 0.43 7.52
CA THR A 39 -6.91 1.68 7.12
C THR A 39 -6.93 1.85 5.60
N LEU A 40 -5.95 1.29 4.90
CA LEU A 40 -5.85 1.33 3.44
C LEU A 40 -7.06 0.66 2.74
N CYS A 41 -7.72 -0.30 3.39
CA CYS A 41 -8.95 -0.93 2.89
C CYS A 41 -10.08 0.08 2.63
N GLN A 42 -10.07 1.25 3.28
CA GLN A 42 -11.08 2.30 3.06
C GLN A 42 -10.87 3.03 1.74
N PHE A 43 -9.67 2.97 1.17
CA PHE A 43 -9.27 3.69 -0.03
C PHE A 43 -9.03 2.75 -1.23
N ILE A 44 -8.66 1.51 -0.97
CA ILE A 44 -8.44 0.47 -1.98
C ILE A 44 -9.75 -0.31 -2.17
N PRO A 45 -10.22 -0.49 -3.42
CA PRO A 45 -11.45 -1.22 -3.65
C PRO A 45 -11.33 -2.69 -3.19
N PRO A 46 -12.42 -3.31 -2.71
CA PRO A 46 -12.38 -4.65 -2.10
C PRO A 46 -11.78 -5.75 -2.99
N ARG A 47 -11.91 -5.61 -4.32
CA ARG A 47 -11.36 -6.58 -5.28
C ARG A 47 -9.84 -6.54 -5.36
N GLU A 48 -9.26 -5.38 -5.11
CA GLU A 48 -7.80 -5.17 -5.16
C GLU A 48 -7.18 -5.36 -3.77
N TRP A 49 -7.93 -5.04 -2.72
CA TRP A 49 -7.51 -5.23 -1.32
C TRP A 49 -7.07 -6.67 -1.04
N VAL A 50 -7.80 -7.67 -1.57
CA VAL A 50 -7.43 -9.09 -1.40
C VAL A 50 -6.03 -9.40 -1.94
N CYS A 51 -5.63 -8.81 -3.07
CA CYS A 51 -4.29 -8.97 -3.62
C CYS A 51 -3.24 -8.26 -2.75
N VAL A 52 -3.57 -7.08 -2.23
CA VAL A 52 -2.71 -6.29 -1.34
C VAL A 52 -2.46 -6.99 -0.02
N GLU A 53 -3.51 -7.52 0.64
CA GLU A 53 -3.39 -8.31 1.87
C GLU A 53 -2.48 -9.51 1.68
N CYS A 54 -2.70 -10.26 0.59
CA CYS A 54 -1.91 -11.45 0.29
C CYS A 54 -0.41 -11.11 0.13
N GLU A 55 -0.09 -9.99 -0.54
CA GLU A 55 1.29 -9.56 -0.73
C GLU A 55 1.93 -8.95 0.52
N LEU A 56 1.13 -8.27 1.37
CA LEU A 56 1.56 -7.83 2.70
C LEU A 56 1.92 -9.02 3.59
N GLU A 57 1.06 -10.04 3.67
CA GLU A 57 1.30 -11.26 4.44
C GLU A 57 2.53 -12.02 3.94
N ARG A 58 2.74 -12.08 2.63
CA ARG A 58 3.93 -12.70 2.01
C ARG A 58 5.23 -11.97 2.32
N CYS A 59 5.15 -10.69 2.68
CA CYS A 59 6.28 -9.87 3.08
C CYS A 59 6.36 -9.66 4.60
N ASP A 60 5.66 -10.47 5.39
CA ASP A 60 5.63 -10.41 6.86
C ASP A 60 5.09 -9.10 7.45
N TYR A 61 4.29 -8.33 6.70
CA TYR A 61 3.57 -7.18 7.21
C TYR A 61 2.22 -7.58 7.79
N LEU A 62 1.89 -7.05 8.97
CA LEU A 62 0.62 -7.32 9.62
C LEU A 62 -0.30 -6.11 9.42
N LEU A 63 -1.59 -6.36 9.22
CA LEU A 63 -2.58 -5.29 9.02
C LEU A 63 -2.68 -4.30 10.20
N ARG A 64 -2.22 -4.71 11.38
CA ARG A 64 -2.14 -3.89 12.60
C ARG A 64 -0.87 -3.04 12.67
N ASP A 65 0.16 -3.35 11.88
CA ASP A 65 1.37 -2.56 11.83
C ASP A 65 1.06 -1.16 11.33
N GLN A 66 1.92 -0.22 11.69
CA GLN A 66 1.75 1.15 11.28
C GLN A 66 2.12 1.29 9.80
N ILE A 67 1.41 2.16 9.09
CA ILE A 67 1.75 2.56 7.72
C ILE A 67 3.21 3.02 7.63
N GLY A 68 3.72 3.65 8.68
CA GLY A 68 5.11 4.06 8.81
C GLY A 68 6.11 2.92 8.70
N ASP A 69 5.78 1.73 9.21
CA ASP A 69 6.65 0.54 9.14
C ASP A 69 6.77 0.03 7.69
N LEU A 70 5.62 0.00 6.99
CA LEU A 70 5.52 -0.37 5.59
C LEU A 70 6.40 0.51 4.69
N ILE A 71 6.38 1.84 4.88
CA ILE A 71 7.13 2.79 4.04
C ILE A 71 8.57 3.05 4.51
N ALA A 72 8.91 2.79 5.78
CA ALA A 72 10.25 3.02 6.33
C ALA A 72 11.26 1.96 5.90
N SER A 73 10.79 0.73 5.65
CA SER A 73 11.64 -0.43 5.35
C SER A 73 12.44 -0.33 4.01
N GLU A 74 12.21 0.67 3.16
CA GLU A 74 13.00 0.87 1.93
C GLU A 74 14.25 1.75 2.09
N SER A 75 14.44 2.40 3.23
CA SER A 75 15.68 3.12 3.48
C SER A 75 16.69 2.11 4.02
N TRP A 76 17.52 1.51 3.16
CA TRP A 76 18.83 0.91 3.48
C TRP A 76 19.66 0.67 2.20
N ASP A 77 19.60 1.61 1.24
CA ASP A 77 20.56 1.64 0.13
C ASP A 77 20.84 3.09 -0.26
N ASN A 78 21.59 3.79 0.60
CA ASN A 78 22.36 4.96 0.22
C ASN A 78 23.49 5.16 1.23
N ASP A 79 24.43 4.21 1.25
CA ASP A 79 25.82 4.45 1.65
C ASP A 79 26.69 4.50 0.39
#